data_AF-A0A806GMC0-F1
#
_entry.id   AF-A0A806GMC0-F1
#
_cell.length_a   1.000
_cell.length_b   1.000
_cell.length_c   1.000
_cell.angle_alpha   90.00
_cell.angle_beta   90.00
_cell.angle_gamma   90.00
#
_symmetry.space_group_name_H-M   'P 1'
#
loop_
_entity.id
_entity.type
_entity.pdbx_description
1 polymer ?
#
loop_
_entity_poly.entity_id
_entity_poly.type
_entity_poly.pdbx_seq_one_letter_code
_entity_poly.pdbx_strand_id
1 'polypeptide(L)'
;MFVVVGVAVSVILVAGLGALVWVVLGRHGWGVETLTSFECGSPSTQGENRHFSVRFFALVLVFLLLDLEVALILLMPAVSLTLPVYVGGCFVVTVILYAVGTYYEWYSGSLSWVY
;
A
#
# COMPACT_ATOMS: atom_id res chain seq x y z
N MET A 1 -21.70 10.98 -33.38
CA MET A 1 -23.06 10.65 -32.90
C MET A 1 -23.08 9.35 -32.09
N PHE A 2 -22.65 8.21 -32.63
CA PHE A 2 -22.59 6.93 -31.89
C PHE A 2 -21.76 6.95 -30.60
N VAL A 3 -20.60 7.62 -30.60
CA VAL A 3 -19.74 7.74 -29.40
C VAL A 3 -20.43 8.54 -28.29
N VAL A 4 -21.10 9.65 -28.63
CA VAL A 4 -21.81 10.49 -27.66
C VAL A 4 -23.00 9.75 -27.05
N VAL A 5 -23.73 8.98 -27.87
CA VAL A 5 -24.83 8.13 -27.40
C VAL A 5 -24.30 7.02 -26.48
N GLY A 6 -23.18 6.39 -26.82
CA GLY A 6 -22.55 5.36 -25.99
C GLY A 6 -22.14 5.87 -24.60
N VAL A 7 -21.55 7.07 -24.54
CA VAL A 7 -21.17 7.72 -23.27
C VAL A 7 -22.40 8.11 -22.44
N ALA A 8 -23.46 8.60 -23.08
CA ALA A 8 -24.70 8.93 -22.36
C ALA A 8 -25.34 7.68 -21.74
N VAL A 9 -25.36 6.56 -22.46
CA VAL A 9 -25.90 5.28 -21.97
C VAL A 9 -25.10 4.75 -20.79
N SER A 10 -23.76 4.79 -20.84
CA SER A 10 -22.93 4.30 -19.73
C SER A 10 -23.12 5.13 -18.46
N VAL A 11 -23.26 6.46 -18.58
CA VAL A 11 -23.53 7.36 -17.45
C VAL A 11 -24.89 7.04 -16.81
N ILE A 12 -25.93 6.84 -17.61
CA ILE A 12 -27.28 6.51 -17.11
C ILE A 12 -27.26 5.17 -16.37
N LEU A 13 -26.57 4.16 -16.90
CA LEU A 13 -26.46 2.85 -16.27
C LEU A 13 -25.74 2.93 -14.92
N VAL A 14 -24.62 3.66 -14.85
CA VAL A 14 -23.87 3.84 -13.58
C VAL A 14 -24.72 4.58 -12.54
N ALA A 15 -25.41 5.65 -12.94
CA ALA A 15 -26.28 6.40 -12.04
C ALA A 15 -27.47 5.55 -11.54
N GLY A 16 -28.09 4.78 -12.43
CA GLY A 16 -29.20 3.89 -12.08
C GLY A 16 -28.80 2.78 -11.12
N LEU A 17 -27.64 2.14 -11.36
CA LEU A 17 -27.09 1.13 -10.45
C LEU A 17 -26.71 1.75 -9.09
N GLY A 18 -26.10 2.94 -9.07
CA GLY A 18 -25.78 3.64 -7.83
C GLY A 18 -27.01 3.98 -7.00
N ALA A 19 -28.08 4.45 -7.64
CA ALA A 19 -29.36 4.73 -6.97
C ALA A 19 -30.02 3.46 -6.42
N LEU A 20 -29.99 2.36 -7.18
CA LEU A 20 -30.50 1.06 -6.72
C LEU A 20 -29.76 0.59 -5.47
N VAL A 21 -28.42 0.66 -5.49
CA VAL A 21 -27.57 0.29 -4.34
C VAL A 21 -27.90 1.14 -3.13
N TRP A 22 -28.06 2.45 -3.30
CA TRP A 22 -28.42 3.36 -2.21
C TRP A 22 -29.78 3.04 -1.59
N VAL A 23 -30.80 2.74 -2.42
CA VAL A 23 -32.13 2.37 -1.92
C VAL A 23 -32.13 1.01 -1.20
N VAL A 24 -31.35 0.04 -1.68
CA VAL A 24 -31.25 -1.29 -1.07
C VAL A 24 -30.47 -1.23 0.25
N LEU A 25 -29.33 -0.53 0.28
CA LEU A 25 -28.45 -0.45 1.46
C LEU A 25 -28.89 0.60 2.49
N GLY A 26 -29.52 1.69 2.05
CA GLY A 26 -29.97 2.79 2.91
C GLY A 26 -31.12 2.45 3.86
N ARG A 27 -31.64 1.20 3.80
CA ARG A 27 -32.69 0.71 4.70
C ARG A 27 -32.20 0.30 6.09
N HIS A 28 -30.89 0.27 6.33
CA HIS A 28 -30.37 0.01 7.66
C HIS A 28 -30.50 1.26 8.53
N GLY A 29 -31.28 1.18 9.61
CA GLY A 29 -31.29 2.23 10.64
C GLY A 29 -29.91 2.30 11.30
N TRP A 30 -29.30 3.48 11.26
CA TRP A 30 -28.00 3.73 11.89
C TRP A 30 -28.24 3.94 13.38
N GLY A 31 -28.15 2.87 14.16
CA GLY A 31 -28.13 2.95 15.63
C GLY A 31 -26.75 3.40 16.13
N VAL A 32 -26.69 4.04 17.30
CA VAL A 32 -25.41 4.48 17.89
C VAL A 32 -24.43 3.31 18.01
N GLU A 33 -24.92 2.12 18.36
CA GLU A 33 -24.16 0.87 18.43
C GLU A 33 -23.56 0.41 17.10
N THR A 34 -24.16 0.79 15.96
CA THR A 34 -23.59 0.53 14.62
C THR A 34 -22.57 1.56 14.19
N LEU A 35 -22.59 2.75 14.81
CA LEU A 35 -21.70 3.88 14.50
C LEU A 35 -20.46 3.92 15.42
N THR A 36 -20.47 3.16 16.52
CA THR A 36 -19.36 3.03 17.46
C THR A 36 -18.53 1.78 17.18
N SER A 37 -17.22 1.85 17.40
CA SER A 37 -16.34 0.68 17.32
C SER A 37 -16.76 -0.41 18.32
N PHE A 38 -16.68 -1.67 17.91
CA PHE A 38 -16.99 -2.80 18.77
C PHE A 38 -15.90 -3.00 19.84
N GLU A 39 -16.26 -2.81 21.12
CA GLU A 39 -15.32 -2.93 22.26
C GLU A 39 -15.76 -3.97 23.31
N CYS A 40 -16.40 -5.06 22.86
CA CYS A 40 -16.84 -6.15 23.74
C CYS A 40 -17.70 -5.68 24.95
N GLY A 41 -18.42 -4.56 24.81
CA GLY A 41 -19.32 -4.02 25.84
C GLY A 41 -18.67 -3.15 26.91
N SER A 42 -17.36 -2.88 26.85
CA SER A 42 -16.68 -1.94 27.75
C SER A 42 -16.50 -0.58 27.05
N PRO A 43 -16.85 0.56 27.67
CA PRO A 43 -16.57 1.86 27.09
C PRO A 43 -15.06 2.10 27.03
N SER A 44 -14.56 2.55 25.88
CA SER A 44 -13.18 3.02 25.70
C SER A 44 -12.86 4.09 26.74
N THR A 45 -12.15 3.69 27.79
CA THR A 45 -11.48 4.61 28.72
C THR A 45 -10.11 5.07 28.18
N GLN A 46 -9.73 4.60 26.99
CA GLN A 46 -8.43 4.82 26.38
C GLN A 46 -8.62 5.78 25.20
N GLY A 47 -8.15 7.02 25.35
CA GLY A 47 -8.24 8.05 24.32
C GLY A 47 -7.58 7.64 22.99
N GLU A 48 -7.92 8.37 21.92
CA GLU A 48 -7.47 8.14 20.53
C GLU A 48 -5.95 8.10 20.32
N ASN A 49 -5.15 8.45 21.33
CA ASN A 49 -3.69 8.44 21.28
C ASN A 49 -3.11 7.07 21.68
N ARG A 50 -3.52 6.00 21.00
CA ARG A 50 -2.81 4.72 21.15
C ARG A 50 -1.43 4.84 20.52
N HIS A 51 -0.39 4.65 21.32
CA HIS A 51 0.99 4.63 20.84
C HIS A 51 1.13 3.59 19.73
N PHE A 52 1.53 4.07 18.55
CA PHE A 52 1.80 3.22 17.41
C PHE A 52 2.99 2.31 17.69
N SER A 53 2.94 1.06 17.23
CA SER A 53 4.08 0.16 17.43
C SER A 53 5.25 0.59 16.55
N VAL A 54 6.41 0.84 17.16
CA VAL A 54 7.65 1.20 16.46
C VAL A 54 8.06 0.11 15.46
N ARG A 55 7.68 -1.15 15.73
CA ARG A 55 7.93 -2.30 14.84
C ARG A 55 7.23 -2.15 13.49
N PHE A 56 5.96 -1.71 13.49
CA PHE A 56 5.25 -1.50 12.23
C PHE A 56 5.86 -0.34 11.43
N PHE A 57 6.26 0.74 12.12
CA PHE A 57 6.95 1.85 11.46
C PHE A 57 8.25 1.39 10.79
N ALA A 58 9.06 0.58 11.49
CA ALA A 58 10.29 0.03 10.94
C ALA A 58 10.04 -0.86 9.70
N LEU A 59 9.00 -1.71 9.72
CA LEU A 59 8.63 -2.54 8.57
C LEU A 59 8.27 -1.70 7.33
N VAL A 60 7.48 -0.63 7.51
CA VAL A 60 7.11 0.27 6.39
C VAL A 60 8.34 0.97 5.82
N LEU A 61 9.25 1.41 6.68
CA LEU A 61 10.47 2.11 6.27
C LEU A 61 11.41 1.17 5.49
N VAL A 62 11.62 -0.05 5.99
CA VAL A 62 12.40 -1.10 5.31
C VAL A 62 11.77 -1.44 3.96
N PHE A 63 10.45 -1.65 3.91
CA PHE A 63 9.74 -1.94 2.67
C PHE A 63 9.93 -0.83 1.63
N LEU A 64 9.80 0.43 2.05
CA LEU A 64 9.96 1.59 1.17
C LEU A 64 11.39 1.70 0.60
N LEU A 65 12.40 1.45 1.42
CA LEU A 65 13.81 1.46 0.99
C LEU A 65 14.10 0.32 0.01
N LEU A 66 13.64 -0.89 0.33
CA LEU A 66 13.84 -2.06 -0.53
C LEU A 66 13.15 -1.89 -1.90
N ASP A 67 11.94 -1.34 -1.92
CA ASP A 67 11.19 -1.07 -3.15
C ASP A 67 11.89 -0.03 -4.03
N LEU A 68 12.48 1.01 -3.41
CA LEU A 68 13.31 1.99 -4.11
C LEU A 68 14.57 1.35 -4.73
N GLU A 69 15.28 0.50 -3.99
CA GLU A 69 16.48 -0.18 -4.49
C GLU A 69 16.18 -1.13 -5.66
N VAL A 70 15.07 -1.88 -5.57
CA VAL A 70 14.61 -2.74 -6.67
C VAL A 70 14.24 -1.91 -7.91
N ALA A 71 13.57 -0.77 -7.73
CA ALA A 71 13.27 0.14 -8.84
C ALA A 71 14.54 0.67 -9.53
N LEU A 72 15.60 0.96 -8.77
CA LEU A 72 16.89 1.38 -9.32
C LEU A 72 17.57 0.25 -10.10
N ILE A 73 17.57 -0.98 -9.57
CA ILE A 73 18.11 -2.16 -10.26
C ILE A 73 17.36 -2.41 -11.57
N LEU A 74 16.04 -2.23 -11.59
CA LEU A 74 15.21 -2.42 -12.78
C LEU A 74 15.47 -1.38 -13.88
N LEU A 75 15.82 -0.14 -13.51
CA LEU A 75 16.07 0.95 -14.46
C LEU A 75 17.48 0.91 -15.07
N MET A 76 18.45 0.31 -14.38
CA MET A 76 19.87 0.27 -14.80
C MET A 76 20.13 -0.36 -16.18
N PRO A 77 19.48 -1.48 -16.59
CA PRO A 77 19.64 -2.02 -17.93
C PRO A 77 19.28 -1.03 -19.04
N ALA A 78 18.26 -0.19 -18.83
CA ALA A 78 17.86 0.83 -19.81
C ALA A 78 18.94 1.91 -19.99
N VAL A 79 19.67 2.26 -18.92
CA VAL A 79 20.75 3.25 -18.95
C VAL A 79 22.05 2.65 -19.52
N SER A 80 22.26 1.34 -19.33
CA SER A 80 23.46 0.61 -19.78
C SER A 80 23.71 0.65 -21.29
N LEU A 81 22.67 0.90 -22.08
CA LEU A 81 22.73 1.05 -23.54
C LEU A 81 23.60 2.24 -23.99
N THR A 82 23.80 3.24 -23.13
CA THR A 82 24.57 4.45 -23.45
C THR A 82 25.98 4.47 -22.84
N LEU A 83 26.16 3.88 -21.65
CA LEU A 83 27.40 3.92 -20.86
C LEU A 83 27.70 2.55 -20.20
N PRO A 84 28.04 1.49 -20.97
CA PRO A 84 28.02 0.12 -20.47
C PRO A 84 29.04 -0.19 -19.37
N VAL A 85 30.26 0.37 -19.44
CA VAL A 85 31.35 0.06 -18.48
C VAL A 85 31.07 0.68 -17.11
N TYR A 86 30.65 1.95 -17.06
CA TYR A 86 30.36 2.65 -15.81
C TYR A 86 29.07 2.10 -15.15
N VAL A 87 28.03 1.88 -15.95
CA VAL A 87 26.74 1.36 -15.46
C VAL A 87 26.87 -0.07 -14.94
N GLY A 88 27.69 -0.92 -15.57
CA GLY A 88 27.93 -2.28 -15.09
C GLY A 88 28.58 -2.33 -13.70
N GLY A 89 29.56 -1.46 -13.43
CA GLY A 89 30.19 -1.34 -12.12
C GLY A 89 29.20 -0.88 -11.04
N CYS A 90 28.42 0.17 -11.33
CA CYS A 90 27.36 0.64 -10.43
C CYS A 90 26.30 -0.43 -10.17
N PHE A 91 25.89 -1.19 -11.20
CA PHE A 91 24.90 -2.25 -11.05
C PHE A 91 25.36 -3.33 -10.06
N VAL A 92 26.61 -3.81 -10.19
CA VAL A 92 27.17 -4.81 -9.28
C VAL A 92 27.22 -4.29 -7.84
N VAL A 93 27.63 -3.04 -7.65
CA VAL A 93 27.66 -2.41 -6.32
C VAL A 93 26.27 -2.33 -5.72
N THR A 94 25.26 -1.87 -6.48
CA THR A 94 23.88 -1.78 -6.01
C THR A 94 23.31 -3.14 -5.61
N VAL A 95 23.57 -4.19 -6.39
CA VAL A 95 23.12 -5.56 -6.06
C VAL A 95 23.78 -6.08 -4.79
N ILE A 96 25.07 -5.80 -4.58
CA ILE A 96 25.77 -6.17 -3.34
C ILE A 96 25.17 -5.44 -2.14
N LEU A 97 24.92 -4.12 -2.26
CA LEU A 97 24.31 -3.33 -1.19
C LEU A 97 22.92 -3.85 -0.82
N TYR A 98 22.09 -4.13 -1.83
CA TYR A 98 20.78 -4.74 -1.64
C TYR A 98 20.85 -6.08 -0.88
N ALA A 99 21.76 -6.98 -1.29
CA ALA A 99 21.92 -8.28 -0.65
C ALA A 99 22.42 -8.17 0.81
N VAL A 100 23.40 -7.30 1.06
CA VAL A 100 23.96 -7.07 2.40
C VAL A 100 22.95 -6.39 3.32
N GLY A 101 22.23 -5.38 2.82
CA GLY A 101 21.18 -4.67 3.56
C GLY A 101 20.06 -5.64 3.99
N THR A 102 19.55 -6.43 3.04
CA THR A 102 18.52 -7.44 3.32
C THR A 102 19.00 -8.48 4.34
N TYR A 103 20.25 -8.93 4.24
CA TYR A 103 20.83 -9.87 5.20
C TYR A 103 20.94 -9.27 6.60
N TYR A 104 21.38 -8.01 6.70
CA TYR A 104 21.49 -7.30 7.97
C TYR A 104 20.13 -7.13 8.65
N GLU A 105 19.11 -6.73 7.89
CA GLU A 105 17.74 -6.56 8.39
C GLU A 105 17.14 -7.88 8.87
N TRP A 106 17.38 -8.98 8.13
CA TRP A 106 17.00 -10.31 8.57
C TRP A 106 17.68 -10.68 9.89
N TYR A 107 19.01 -10.50 9.97
CA TYR A 107 19.77 -10.83 11.17
C TYR A 107 19.34 -10.01 12.39
N SER A 108 18.99 -8.74 12.18
CA SER A 108 18.50 -7.84 13.24
C SER A 108 17.11 -8.24 13.79
N GLY A 109 16.42 -9.19 13.15
CA GLY A 109 15.10 -9.64 13.56
C GLY A 109 13.96 -8.69 13.19
N SER A 110 14.25 -7.60 12.46
CA SER A 110 13.23 -6.61 12.05
C SER A 110 12.14 -7.20 11.14
N LEU A 111 12.44 -8.26 10.39
CA LEU A 111 11.47 -8.99 9.55
C LEU A 111 10.75 -10.13 10.28
N SER A 112 11.15 -10.48 11.51
CA SER A 112 10.52 -11.58 12.24
C SER A 112 9.19 -11.14 12.85
N TRP A 113 8.09 -11.80 12.44
CA TRP A 113 6.75 -11.47 12.92
C TRP A 113 6.30 -12.33 14.11
N VAL A 114 6.99 -13.45 14.34
CA VAL A 114 6.60 -14.46 15.33
C VAL A 114 7.62 -14.49 16.46
N TYR A 115 7.66 -13.44 17.28
CA TYR A 115 8.09 -13.44 18.70
C TYR A 115 7.49 -12.22 19.46
#